data_AF-C6CML4-F1
#
_entry.id   AF-C6CML4-F1
#
_cell.length_a   1.000
_cell.length_b   1.000
_cell.length_c   1.000
_cell.angle_alpha   90.00
_cell.angle_beta   90.00
_cell.angle_gamma   90.00
#
_symmetry.space_group_name_H-M   'P 1'
#
loop_
_entity.id
_entity.type
_entity.pdbx_description
1 polymer ?
#
loop_
_entity_poly.entity_id
_entity_poly.type
_entity_poly.pdbx_seq_one_letter_code
_entity_poly.pdbx_strand_id
1 'polypeptide(L)'
;MTELFASALHLDRAAVKALKMTDAYSLHRVVYSLFSDERTETEKLSHIQSGIVYADQGGDFQHRKVLIVSDRRPTTHVEGQYGNVRITPISDAFLSHSRYRFKVQVNPVRKDKQSGKRIAVKGRSHIAEWFLQRAANSWGFEVDPQTLQVDAIEVMQFKDKVGRLVTLGKAHIQGQFTVTDPLQFRNSFKNGIGKGRAFGCGLLQIVPIIDNPFA
;
A
#
# COMPACT_ATOMS: atom_id res chain seq x y z
N MET A 1 15.86 -14.39 -4.44
CA MET A 1 15.03 -13.21 -4.14
C MET A 1 14.63 -13.27 -2.69
N THR A 2 14.44 -12.14 -2.01
CA THR A 2 13.90 -12.15 -0.63
C THR A 2 12.48 -12.71 -0.67
N GLU A 3 12.18 -13.68 0.17
CA GLU A 3 10.82 -14.23 0.31
C GLU A 3 9.84 -13.11 0.70
N LEU A 4 8.66 -13.08 0.06
CA LEU A 4 7.61 -12.13 0.36
C LEU A 4 6.41 -12.84 0.98
N PHE A 5 5.71 -12.14 1.88
CA PHE A 5 4.52 -12.64 2.56
C PHE A 5 3.35 -11.70 2.29
N ALA A 6 2.23 -12.26 1.81
CA ALA A 6 0.93 -11.60 1.84
C ALA A 6 0.24 -11.96 3.16
N SER A 7 -0.20 -10.94 3.89
CA SER A 7 -0.87 -11.12 5.17
C SER A 7 -2.18 -10.33 5.24
N ALA A 8 -3.17 -10.90 5.92
CA ALA A 8 -4.45 -10.26 6.20
C ALA A 8 -4.69 -10.23 7.71
N LEU A 9 -4.58 -9.04 8.30
CA LEU A 9 -4.92 -8.77 9.71
C LEU A 9 -6.41 -8.47 9.81
N HIS A 10 -7.11 -9.22 10.65
CA HIS A 10 -8.53 -9.02 10.98
C HIS A 10 -8.63 -8.55 12.42
N LEU A 11 -9.25 -7.40 12.64
CA LEU A 11 -9.43 -6.76 13.95
C LEU A 11 -10.91 -6.65 14.25
N ASP A 12 -11.38 -7.31 15.31
CA ASP A 12 -12.73 -7.08 15.81
C ASP A 12 -12.85 -5.72 16.53
N ARG A 13 -14.06 -5.37 16.94
CA ARG A 13 -14.32 -4.08 17.61
C ARG A 13 -13.58 -3.95 18.95
N ALA A 14 -13.41 -5.05 19.69
CA ALA A 14 -12.73 -5.05 20.98
C ALA A 14 -11.24 -4.77 20.79
N ALA A 15 -10.61 -5.41 19.81
CA ALA A 15 -9.23 -5.18 19.40
C ALA A 15 -9.01 -3.74 18.91
N VAL A 16 -9.87 -3.21 18.02
CA VAL A 16 -9.76 -1.82 17.55
C VAL A 16 -9.79 -0.83 18.73
N LYS A 17 -10.67 -1.06 19.70
CA LYS A 17 -10.78 -0.23 20.91
C LYS A 17 -9.55 -0.37 21.82
N ALA A 18 -9.13 -1.61 22.11
CA ALA A 18 -7.98 -1.89 22.97
C ALA A 18 -6.68 -1.32 22.42
N LEU A 19 -6.49 -1.43 21.10
CA LEU A 19 -5.32 -0.91 20.38
C LEU A 19 -5.39 0.61 20.12
N LYS A 20 -6.48 1.28 20.52
CA LYS A 20 -6.72 2.72 20.33
C LYS A 20 -6.50 3.14 18.87
N MET A 21 -7.06 2.37 17.94
CA MET A 21 -6.85 2.56 16.51
C MET A 21 -7.82 3.60 15.94
N THR A 22 -7.51 4.88 16.18
CA THR A 22 -8.39 6.03 15.91
C THR A 22 -8.08 6.78 14.61
N ASP A 23 -6.90 6.59 14.05
CA ASP A 23 -6.41 7.33 12.88
C ASP A 23 -5.37 6.53 12.06
N ALA A 24 -4.87 7.13 10.98
CA ALA A 24 -3.87 6.48 10.12
C ALA A 24 -2.54 6.21 10.85
N TYR A 25 -2.19 7.02 11.85
CA TYR A 25 -0.93 6.87 12.58
C TYR A 25 -0.98 5.72 13.61
N SER A 26 -2.10 5.57 14.32
CA SER A 26 -2.36 4.44 15.20
C SER A 26 -2.46 3.13 14.42
N LEU A 27 -3.08 3.13 13.23
CA LEU A 27 -3.06 1.96 12.34
C LEU A 27 -1.62 1.59 11.93
N HIS A 28 -0.81 2.57 11.54
CA HIS A 28 0.60 2.34 11.21
C HIS A 28 1.36 1.66 12.36
N ARG A 29 1.15 2.14 13.60
CA ARG A 29 1.76 1.54 14.79
C ARG A 29 1.33 0.09 14.98
N VAL A 30 0.03 -0.19 14.85
CA VAL A 30 -0.52 -1.56 14.98
C VAL A 30 0.10 -2.49 13.94
N VAL A 31 0.14 -2.09 12.67
CA VAL A 31 0.77 -2.90 11.61
C VAL A 31 2.24 -3.16 11.91
N TYR A 32 2.98 -2.13 12.34
CA TYR A 32 4.42 -2.28 12.60
C TYR A 32 4.72 -3.12 13.85
N SER A 33 3.83 -3.14 14.85
CA SER A 33 3.99 -4.02 16.01
C SER A 33 3.90 -5.52 15.70
N LEU A 34 3.44 -5.89 14.49
CA LEU A 34 3.46 -7.29 14.03
C LEU A 34 4.85 -7.77 13.60
N PHE A 35 5.85 -6.88 13.56
CA PHE A 35 7.17 -7.18 13.02
C PHE A 35 8.26 -6.81 14.01
N SER A 36 9.34 -7.59 14.02
CA SER A 36 10.61 -7.20 14.64
C SER A 36 11.12 -5.90 14.01
N ASP A 37 11.62 -5.00 14.84
CA ASP A 37 12.27 -3.78 14.37
C ASP A 37 13.74 -4.09 14.02
N GLU A 38 13.96 -4.40 12.75
CA GLU A 38 15.27 -4.80 12.23
C GLU A 38 16.10 -3.60 11.74
N ARG A 39 15.52 -2.40 11.70
CA ARG A 39 16.22 -1.19 11.23
C ARG A 39 16.79 -0.41 12.40
N THR A 40 18.03 0.03 12.24
CA THR A 40 18.65 1.02 13.13
C THR A 40 17.96 2.38 13.03
N GLU A 41 18.14 3.26 14.03
CA GLU A 41 17.59 4.62 13.98
C GLU A 41 18.09 5.40 12.76
N THR A 42 19.35 5.23 12.37
CA THR A 42 19.92 5.85 11.17
C THR A 42 19.24 5.34 9.90
N GLU A 43 18.94 4.04 9.80
CA GLU A 43 18.23 3.48 8.65
C GLU A 43 16.77 3.92 8.58
N LYS A 44 16.11 4.11 9.72
CA LYS A 44 14.75 4.68 9.80
C LYS A 44 14.69 6.12 9.28
N LEU A 45 15.78 6.87 9.40
CA LEU A 45 15.94 8.23 8.87
C LEU A 45 16.43 8.25 7.40
N SER A 46 16.83 7.10 6.86
CA SER A 46 17.36 6.97 5.51
C SER A 46 16.27 6.67 4.46
N HIS A 47 16.71 6.41 3.22
CA HIS A 47 15.83 5.96 2.13
C HIS A 47 15.54 4.45 2.14
N ILE A 48 16.14 3.70 3.07
CA ILE A 48 15.94 2.26 3.21
C ILE A 48 14.47 1.98 3.56
N GLN A 49 13.82 1.21 2.69
CA GLN A 49 12.42 0.85 2.86
C GLN A 49 12.27 -0.07 4.07
N SER A 50 11.13 0.02 4.75
CA SER A 50 10.82 -0.88 5.86
C SER A 50 10.64 -2.32 5.43
N GLY A 51 10.42 -2.59 4.14
CA GLY A 51 9.99 -3.90 3.68
C GLY A 51 8.55 -4.25 4.10
N ILE A 52 7.75 -3.26 4.52
CA ILE A 52 6.35 -3.42 4.93
C ILE A 52 5.51 -2.40 4.19
N VAL A 53 4.49 -2.87 3.47
CA VAL A 53 3.50 -2.04 2.77
C VAL A 53 2.12 -2.58 3.09
N TYR A 54 1.16 -1.71 3.36
CA TYR A 54 -0.17 -2.13 3.76
C TYR A 54 -1.27 -1.25 3.17
N ALA A 55 -2.48 -1.79 3.08
CA ALA A 55 -3.69 -1.06 2.73
C ALA A 55 -4.82 -1.44 3.68
N ASP A 56 -5.48 -0.43 4.20
CA ASP A 56 -6.67 -0.58 5.03
C ASP A 56 -7.88 -0.81 4.12
N GLN A 57 -8.58 -1.91 4.33
CA GLN A 57 -9.80 -2.24 3.57
C GLN A 57 -11.06 -1.73 4.27
N GLY A 58 -10.90 -0.99 5.38
CA GLY A 58 -12.01 -0.65 6.25
C GLY A 58 -12.54 -1.87 6.99
N GLY A 59 -13.74 -1.77 7.55
CA GLY A 59 -14.37 -2.86 8.27
C GLY A 59 -15.82 -3.08 7.87
N ASP A 60 -16.27 -4.30 8.11
CA ASP A 60 -17.67 -4.69 8.06
C ASP A 60 -18.27 -4.72 9.47
N PHE A 61 -19.42 -5.39 9.63
CA PHE A 61 -20.07 -5.50 10.93
C PHE A 61 -19.20 -6.18 12.00
N GLN A 62 -18.34 -7.11 11.58
CA GLN A 62 -17.57 -8.01 12.45
C GLN A 62 -16.11 -7.56 12.59
N HIS A 63 -15.43 -7.24 11.48
CA HIS A 63 -13.99 -7.03 11.49
C HIS A 63 -13.55 -5.87 10.57
N ARG A 64 -12.53 -5.15 11.01
CA ARG A 64 -11.68 -4.33 10.15
C ARG A 64 -10.58 -5.19 9.55
N LYS A 65 -10.33 -5.07 8.25
CA LYS A 65 -9.35 -5.86 7.52
C LYS A 65 -8.22 -4.98 7.00
N VAL A 66 -6.99 -5.39 7.25
CA VAL A 66 -5.78 -4.73 6.74
C VAL A 66 -4.98 -5.74 5.94
N LEU A 67 -4.70 -5.41 4.68
CA LEU A 67 -3.84 -6.21 3.81
C LEU A 67 -2.40 -5.71 3.93
N ILE A 68 -1.44 -6.63 4.00
CA ILE A 68 -0.03 -6.34 4.22
C ILE A 68 0.79 -7.18 3.24
N VAL A 69 1.78 -6.57 2.59
CA VAL A 69 2.89 -7.27 1.95
C VAL A 69 4.16 -6.94 2.72
N SER A 70 4.94 -7.96 3.06
CA SER A 70 6.18 -7.81 3.80
C SER A 70 7.29 -8.74 3.32
N ASP A 71 8.54 -8.35 3.55
CA ASP A 71 9.74 -9.16 3.25
C ASP A 71 10.27 -9.99 4.42
N ARG A 72 9.49 -10.01 5.50
CA ARG A 72 9.65 -10.88 6.67
C ARG A 72 8.27 -11.29 7.17
N ARG A 73 8.23 -12.39 7.92
CA ARG A 73 6.99 -12.97 8.44
C ARG A 73 6.46 -12.14 9.63
N PRO A 74 5.18 -11.73 9.63
CA PRO A 74 4.58 -11.09 10.81
C PRO A 74 4.29 -12.10 11.92
N THR A 75 4.07 -11.61 13.13
CA THR A 75 3.39 -12.37 14.19
C THR A 75 1.95 -12.68 13.78
N THR A 76 1.36 -13.71 14.40
CA THR A 76 -0.02 -14.11 14.10
C THR A 76 -1.08 -13.21 14.74
N HIS A 77 -0.69 -12.43 15.75
CA HIS A 77 -1.54 -11.51 16.52
C HIS A 77 -0.71 -10.31 16.98
N VAL A 78 -1.37 -9.20 17.28
CA VAL A 78 -0.75 -8.04 17.97
C VAL A 78 -0.57 -8.37 19.45
N GLU A 79 0.34 -7.68 20.14
CA GLU A 79 0.51 -7.77 21.60
C GLU A 79 -0.84 -7.73 22.33
N GLY A 80 -1.00 -8.60 23.34
CA GLY A 80 -2.29 -8.81 24.01
C GLY A 80 -3.25 -9.76 23.27
N GLN A 81 -2.75 -10.49 22.26
CA GLN A 81 -3.52 -11.44 21.44
C GLN A 81 -4.67 -10.78 20.65
N TYR A 82 -4.51 -9.50 20.31
CA TYR A 82 -5.52 -8.77 19.55
C TYR A 82 -5.37 -8.99 18.04
N GLY A 83 -6.49 -9.30 17.40
CA GLY A 83 -6.60 -9.48 15.96
C GLY A 83 -5.91 -10.75 15.44
N ASN A 84 -6.40 -11.29 14.34
CA ASN A 84 -5.86 -12.50 13.73
C ASN A 84 -5.21 -12.20 12.38
N VAL A 85 -3.98 -12.67 12.21
CA VAL A 85 -3.21 -12.52 10.96
C VAL A 85 -3.17 -13.85 10.22
N ARG A 86 -3.75 -13.87 9.02
CA ARG A 86 -3.55 -14.96 8.05
C ARG A 86 -2.34 -14.62 7.19
N ILE A 87 -1.41 -15.56 7.03
CA ILE A 87 -0.13 -15.35 6.35
C ILE A 87 -0.02 -16.35 5.19
N THR A 88 0.40 -15.88 4.02
CA THR A 88 0.64 -16.71 2.85
C THR A 88 1.93 -16.27 2.16
N PRO A 89 2.92 -17.14 1.97
CA PRO A 89 4.09 -16.84 1.15
C PRO A 89 3.67 -16.52 -0.29
N ILE A 90 4.31 -15.53 -0.90
CA ILE A 90 4.08 -15.14 -2.29
C ILE A 90 5.12 -15.86 -3.14
N SER A 91 4.66 -16.70 -4.06
CA SER A 91 5.54 -17.39 -4.99
C SER A 91 6.09 -16.43 -6.05
N ASP A 92 7.32 -16.65 -6.51
CA ASP A 92 7.91 -15.88 -7.61
C ASP A 92 7.07 -16.00 -8.90
N ALA A 93 6.41 -17.15 -9.09
CA ALA A 93 5.49 -17.39 -10.21
C ALA A 93 4.29 -16.42 -10.19
N PHE A 94 3.77 -16.06 -9.01
CA PHE A 94 2.66 -15.11 -8.89
C PHE A 94 3.00 -13.76 -9.53
N LEU A 95 4.24 -13.28 -9.38
CA LEU A 95 4.73 -12.01 -9.91
C LEU A 95 5.30 -12.11 -11.33
N SER A 96 5.17 -13.26 -11.99
CA SER A 96 5.75 -13.52 -13.32
C SER A 96 4.72 -13.49 -14.46
N HIS A 97 3.45 -13.24 -14.17
CA HIS A 97 2.44 -12.99 -15.21
C HIS A 97 2.69 -11.65 -15.88
N SER A 98 2.29 -11.54 -17.16
CA SER A 98 2.43 -10.31 -17.95
C SER A 98 1.35 -9.27 -17.62
N ARG A 99 0.16 -9.70 -17.18
CA ARG A 99 -1.01 -8.83 -17.01
C ARG A 99 -1.69 -9.05 -15.67
N TYR A 100 -2.14 -7.96 -15.06
CA TYR A 100 -2.87 -8.00 -13.79
C TYR A 100 -4.04 -7.04 -13.79
N ARG A 101 -5.13 -7.44 -13.12
CA ARG A 101 -6.08 -6.51 -12.52
C ARG A 101 -5.49 -5.97 -11.22
N PHE A 102 -5.73 -4.70 -10.91
CA PHE A 102 -5.22 -4.11 -9.68
C PHE A 102 -6.23 -3.21 -8.96
N LYS A 103 -6.03 -3.08 -7.65
CA LYS A 103 -6.54 -1.99 -6.81
C LYS A 103 -5.39 -1.40 -6.01
N VAL A 104 -5.41 -0.09 -5.81
CA VAL A 104 -4.40 0.60 -5.00
C VAL A 104 -4.96 1.89 -4.41
N GLN A 105 -4.54 2.17 -3.17
CA GLN A 105 -4.72 3.46 -2.52
C GLN A 105 -3.42 4.23 -2.65
N VAL A 106 -3.41 5.43 -3.24
CA VAL A 106 -2.20 6.22 -3.49
C VAL A 106 -2.37 7.65 -3.01
N ASN A 107 -1.27 8.34 -2.72
CA ASN A 107 -1.28 9.79 -2.49
C ASN A 107 -0.78 10.53 -3.74
N PRO A 108 -1.67 11.11 -4.57
CA PRO A 108 -1.29 11.80 -5.80
C PRO A 108 -0.63 13.14 -5.49
N VAL A 109 0.69 13.19 -5.55
CA VAL A 109 1.48 14.41 -5.29
C VAL A 109 2.52 14.67 -6.36
N ARG A 110 2.77 15.95 -6.63
CA ARG A 110 3.79 16.45 -7.55
C ARG A 110 4.74 17.35 -6.81
N LYS A 111 6.00 17.40 -7.24
CA LYS A 111 6.95 18.39 -6.76
C LYS A 111 6.71 19.67 -7.54
N ASP A 112 6.36 20.73 -6.83
CA ASP A 112 6.31 22.07 -7.40
C ASP A 112 7.74 22.53 -7.71
N LYS A 113 7.97 23.02 -8.93
CA LYS A 113 9.32 23.37 -9.40
C LYS A 113 9.85 24.65 -8.76
N GLN A 114 8.96 25.58 -8.39
CA GLN A 114 9.34 26.87 -7.82
C GLN A 114 9.66 26.75 -6.32
N SER A 115 8.74 26.16 -5.54
CA SER A 115 8.89 26.03 -4.08
C SER A 115 9.62 24.76 -3.65
N GLY A 116 9.78 23.78 -4.54
CA GLY A 116 10.30 22.45 -4.20
C GLY A 116 9.35 21.61 -3.33
N LYS A 117 8.21 22.17 -2.90
CA LYS A 117 7.23 21.51 -2.03
C LYS A 117 6.42 20.48 -2.80
N ARG A 118 5.85 19.52 -2.07
CA ARG A 118 4.90 18.57 -2.65
C ARG A 118 3.49 19.15 -2.61
N ILE A 119 2.87 19.24 -3.78
CA ILE A 119 1.49 19.68 -3.94
C ILE A 119 0.60 18.50 -4.32
N ALA A 120 -0.61 18.45 -3.74
CA ALA A 120 -1.60 17.44 -4.09
C ALA A 120 -2.13 17.70 -5.49
N VAL A 121 -2.34 16.63 -6.25
CA VAL A 121 -3.06 16.71 -7.52
C VAL A 121 -4.53 16.44 -7.32
N LYS A 122 -5.33 17.32 -7.92
CA LYS A 122 -6.75 17.44 -7.66
C LYS A 122 -7.54 17.13 -8.93
N GLY A 123 -8.70 16.50 -8.75
CA GLY A 123 -9.59 16.09 -9.83
C GLY A 123 -9.26 14.70 -10.36
N ARG A 124 -10.31 13.91 -10.64
CA ARG A 124 -10.19 12.52 -11.11
C ARG A 124 -9.33 12.41 -12.37
N SER A 125 -9.54 13.28 -13.37
CA SER A 125 -8.82 13.25 -14.64
C SER A 125 -7.30 13.47 -14.46
N HIS A 126 -6.89 14.48 -13.69
CA HIS A 126 -5.46 14.73 -13.43
C HIS A 126 -4.81 13.67 -12.54
N ILE A 127 -5.59 12.99 -11.70
CA ILE A 127 -5.13 11.84 -10.91
C ILE A 127 -4.98 10.61 -11.81
N ALA A 128 -5.88 10.39 -12.76
CA ALA A 128 -5.75 9.31 -13.73
C ALA A 128 -4.50 9.52 -14.60
N GLU A 129 -4.35 10.71 -15.19
CA GLU A 129 -3.18 11.08 -16.00
C GLU A 129 -1.87 10.93 -15.21
N TRP A 130 -1.88 11.37 -13.94
CA TRP A 130 -0.74 11.13 -13.04
C TRP A 130 -0.33 9.67 -12.99
N PHE A 131 -1.33 8.81 -12.79
CA PHE A 131 -1.11 7.43 -12.42
C PHE A 131 -0.56 6.69 -13.63
N LEU A 132 -1.12 6.96 -14.82
CA LEU A 132 -0.60 6.53 -16.12
C LEU A 132 0.88 6.92 -16.28
N GLN A 133 1.20 8.20 -16.10
CA GLN A 133 2.58 8.69 -16.24
C GLN A 133 3.54 8.05 -15.23
N ARG A 134 3.11 7.86 -13.98
CA ARG A 134 3.98 7.28 -12.94
C ARG A 134 4.15 5.78 -13.09
N ALA A 135 3.13 5.07 -13.55
CA ALA A 135 3.20 3.65 -13.84
C ALA A 135 4.29 3.38 -14.88
N ALA A 136 4.17 4.00 -16.05
CA ALA A 136 5.11 3.82 -17.16
C ALA A 136 6.55 4.25 -16.80
N ASN A 137 6.71 5.38 -16.11
CA ASN A 137 8.04 5.97 -15.88
C ASN A 137 8.74 5.49 -14.61
N SER A 138 8.08 4.74 -13.72
CA SER A 138 8.66 4.48 -12.39
C SER A 138 8.28 3.16 -11.73
N TRP A 139 7.26 2.45 -12.22
CA TRP A 139 6.72 1.28 -11.50
C TRP A 139 6.85 -0.04 -12.26
N GLY A 140 7.41 -0.02 -13.48
CA GLY A 140 7.69 -1.22 -14.28
C GLY A 140 6.47 -1.83 -14.96
N PHE A 141 5.39 -1.06 -15.11
CA PHE A 141 4.19 -1.48 -15.82
C PHE A 141 3.46 -0.32 -16.47
N GLU A 142 2.70 -0.62 -17.50
CA GLU A 142 1.81 0.33 -18.18
C GLU A 142 0.35 -0.03 -17.92
N VAL A 143 -0.43 0.96 -17.53
CA VAL A 143 -1.85 0.81 -17.18
C VAL A 143 -2.70 1.07 -18.42
N ASP A 144 -3.67 0.21 -18.67
CA ASP A 144 -4.63 0.41 -19.75
C ASP A 144 -5.58 1.58 -19.41
N PRO A 145 -5.53 2.71 -20.14
CA PRO A 145 -6.38 3.86 -19.86
C PRO A 145 -7.87 3.57 -19.95
N GLN A 146 -8.30 2.59 -20.75
CA GLN A 146 -9.72 2.24 -20.90
C GLN A 146 -10.29 1.55 -19.66
N THR A 147 -9.44 0.91 -18.87
CA THR A 147 -9.84 0.19 -17.65
C THR A 147 -9.59 0.99 -16.38
N LEU A 148 -8.86 2.11 -16.47
CA LEU A 148 -8.45 2.90 -15.32
C LEU A 148 -9.62 3.68 -14.71
N GLN A 149 -9.85 3.49 -13.42
CA GLN A 149 -10.89 4.19 -12.67
C GLN A 149 -10.32 4.82 -11.40
N VAL A 150 -10.78 6.03 -11.09
CA VAL A 150 -10.53 6.73 -9.82
C VAL A 150 -11.82 6.73 -9.01
N ASP A 151 -11.99 5.69 -8.20
CA ASP A 151 -13.23 5.39 -7.48
C ASP A 151 -13.54 6.47 -6.45
N ALA A 152 -12.56 6.77 -5.59
CA ALA A 152 -12.69 7.70 -4.48
C ALA A 152 -11.46 8.61 -4.34
N ILE A 153 -11.69 9.81 -3.81
CA ILE A 153 -10.65 10.76 -3.41
C ILE A 153 -11.00 11.24 -2.02
N GLU A 154 -10.15 10.94 -1.06
CA GLU A 154 -10.33 11.27 0.35
C GLU A 154 -9.23 12.21 0.81
N VAL A 155 -9.54 13.05 1.79
CA VAL A 155 -8.55 13.87 2.50
C VAL A 155 -8.59 13.46 3.96
N MET A 156 -7.45 12.96 4.44
CA MET A 156 -7.27 12.60 5.84
C MET A 156 -6.46 13.68 6.54
N GLN A 157 -6.86 14.01 7.77
CA GLN A 157 -6.12 14.88 8.67
C GLN A 157 -5.87 14.17 9.99
N PHE A 158 -4.62 14.16 10.44
CA PHE A 158 -4.21 13.55 11.70
C PHE A 158 -2.96 14.25 12.23
N LYS A 159 -2.65 14.02 13.50
CA LYS A 159 -1.42 14.53 14.12
C LYS A 159 -0.32 13.49 14.00
N ASP A 160 0.89 13.93 13.67
CA ASP A 160 2.08 13.06 13.72
C ASP A 160 2.61 12.88 15.15
N LYS A 161 3.76 12.20 15.29
CA LYS A 161 4.44 11.95 16.57
C LYS A 161 4.73 13.22 17.38
N VAL A 162 4.95 14.36 16.72
CA VAL A 162 5.29 15.64 17.37
C VAL A 162 4.08 16.58 17.45
N GLY A 163 2.88 16.09 17.15
CA GLY A 163 1.62 16.83 17.25
C GLY A 163 1.32 17.74 16.07
N ARG A 164 2.13 17.70 14.99
CA ARG A 164 1.91 18.53 13.79
C ARG A 164 0.74 17.97 12.98
N LEU A 165 -0.15 18.85 12.54
CA LEU A 165 -1.24 18.49 11.65
C LEU A 165 -0.69 18.08 10.27
N VAL A 166 -0.93 16.84 9.89
CA VAL A 166 -0.64 16.28 8.57
C VAL A 166 -1.93 16.21 7.78
N THR A 167 -1.91 16.69 6.54
CA THR A 167 -3.00 16.53 5.57
C THR A 167 -2.52 15.62 4.43
N LEU A 168 -3.25 14.53 4.17
CA LEU A 168 -2.91 13.56 3.14
C LEU A 168 -4.11 13.32 2.22
N GLY A 169 -3.91 13.53 0.91
CA GLY A 169 -4.85 13.08 -0.10
C GLY A 169 -4.66 11.59 -0.38
N LYS A 170 -5.75 10.83 -0.47
CA LYS A 170 -5.76 9.41 -0.81
C LYS A 170 -6.72 9.18 -1.97
N ALA A 171 -6.22 8.68 -3.08
CA ALA A 171 -7.04 8.28 -4.23
C ALA A 171 -7.09 6.75 -4.31
N HIS A 172 -8.28 6.22 -4.53
CA HIS A 172 -8.53 4.80 -4.72
C HIS A 172 -8.61 4.56 -6.22
N ILE A 173 -7.69 3.76 -6.74
CA ILE A 173 -7.49 3.56 -8.16
C ILE A 173 -7.53 2.07 -8.46
N GLN A 174 -8.23 1.70 -9.52
CA GLN A 174 -8.29 0.34 -10.02
C GLN A 174 -8.22 0.30 -11.55
N GLY A 175 -7.89 -0.87 -12.09
CA GLY A 175 -7.83 -1.08 -13.53
C GLY A 175 -7.00 -2.32 -13.88
N GLN A 176 -6.44 -2.32 -15.08
CA GLN A 176 -5.54 -3.36 -15.57
C GLN A 176 -4.19 -2.76 -15.97
N PHE A 177 -3.11 -3.52 -15.81
CA PHE A 177 -1.81 -3.15 -16.33
C PHE A 177 -1.08 -4.34 -16.97
N THR A 178 -0.15 -4.02 -17.85
CA THR A 178 0.82 -4.94 -18.44
C THR A 178 2.21 -4.61 -17.89
N VAL A 179 2.92 -5.62 -17.40
CA VAL A 179 4.29 -5.50 -16.91
C VAL A 179 5.23 -5.20 -18.08
N THR A 180 6.01 -4.14 -17.97
CA THR A 180 6.99 -3.71 -18.98
C THR A 180 8.43 -3.91 -18.51
N ASP A 181 8.67 -3.83 -17.19
CA ASP A 181 9.95 -4.16 -16.55
C ASP A 181 9.68 -5.04 -15.31
N PRO A 182 9.89 -6.36 -15.41
CA PRO A 182 9.64 -7.29 -14.31
C PRO A 182 10.45 -7.01 -13.04
N LEU A 183 11.68 -6.50 -13.15
CA LEU A 183 12.51 -6.20 -11.99
C LEU A 183 11.99 -4.95 -11.26
N GLN A 184 11.70 -3.88 -12.01
CA GLN A 184 11.12 -2.66 -11.45
C GLN A 184 9.71 -2.91 -10.88
N PHE A 185 8.91 -3.74 -11.53
CA PHE A 185 7.59 -4.16 -11.04
C PHE A 185 7.70 -4.91 -9.70
N ARG A 186 8.55 -5.94 -9.62
CA ARG A 186 8.76 -6.70 -8.37
C ARG A 186 9.23 -5.78 -7.23
N ASN A 187 10.14 -4.85 -7.53
CA ASN A 187 10.58 -3.86 -6.56
C ASN A 187 9.45 -2.93 -6.10
N SER A 188 8.60 -2.50 -7.04
CA SER A 188 7.43 -1.65 -6.77
C SER A 188 6.35 -2.38 -5.96
N PHE A 189 6.14 -3.67 -6.23
CA PHE A 189 5.24 -4.53 -5.48
C PHE A 189 5.74 -4.73 -4.04
N LYS A 190 7.03 -5.07 -3.87
CA LYS A 190 7.67 -5.25 -2.55
C LYS A 190 7.63 -3.98 -1.71
N ASN A 191 7.99 -2.83 -2.30
CA ASN A 191 8.25 -1.60 -1.56
C ASN A 191 7.10 -0.60 -1.57
N GLY A 192 6.06 -0.87 -2.37
CA GLY A 192 4.88 -0.04 -2.50
C GLY A 192 5.12 1.21 -3.35
N ILE A 193 4.09 1.58 -4.10
CA ILE A 193 4.16 2.69 -5.05
C ILE A 193 3.79 4.05 -4.43
N GLY A 194 4.29 5.13 -5.04
CA GLY A 194 3.91 6.49 -4.66
C GLY A 194 4.44 6.95 -3.30
N LYS A 195 3.68 7.84 -2.64
CA LYS A 195 3.99 8.44 -1.34
C LYS A 195 2.91 8.09 -0.31
N GLY A 196 3.20 8.34 0.96
CA GLY A 196 2.24 8.09 2.04
C GLY A 196 2.16 6.62 2.49
N ARG A 197 3.20 5.82 2.25
CA ARG A 197 3.21 4.38 2.60
C ARG A 197 2.97 4.10 4.07
N ALA A 198 3.52 4.95 4.94
CA ALA A 198 3.26 4.88 6.37
C ALA A 198 1.80 5.13 6.75
N PHE A 199 0.93 5.55 5.83
CA PHE A 199 -0.48 5.89 6.06
C PHE A 199 -1.45 5.03 5.20
N GLY A 200 -1.02 3.81 4.86
CA GLY A 200 -1.82 2.84 4.12
C GLY A 200 -1.93 3.11 2.63
N CYS A 201 -0.97 3.82 2.03
CA CYS A 201 -0.91 4.01 0.58
C CYS A 201 0.17 3.11 -0.06
N GLY A 202 0.02 2.79 -1.33
CA GLY A 202 1.05 2.21 -2.17
C GLY A 202 1.04 0.68 -2.27
N LEU A 203 0.20 -0.02 -1.50
CA LEU A 203 0.05 -1.47 -1.66
C LEU A 203 -0.70 -1.80 -2.96
N LEU A 204 0.01 -2.36 -3.94
CA LEU A 204 -0.58 -2.91 -5.15
C LEU A 204 -1.29 -4.24 -4.81
N GLN A 205 -2.62 -4.24 -4.85
CA GLN A 205 -3.43 -5.44 -4.68
C GLN A 205 -3.74 -5.98 -6.07
N ILE A 206 -3.12 -7.10 -6.45
CA ILE A 206 -3.12 -7.59 -7.83
C ILE A 206 -3.76 -8.97 -7.96
N VAL A 207 -4.34 -9.23 -9.12
CA VAL A 207 -4.87 -10.54 -9.53
C VAL A 207 -4.39 -10.81 -10.96
N PRO A 208 -3.66 -11.91 -11.21
CA PRO A 208 -3.24 -12.28 -12.56
C PRO A 208 -4.41 -12.38 -13.52
N ILE A 209 -4.23 -11.88 -14.74
CA ILE A 209 -5.16 -12.13 -15.85
C ILE A 209 -4.59 -13.31 -16.63
N ILE A 210 -5.30 -14.42 -16.62
CA ILE A 210 -4.94 -15.62 -17.38
C ILE A 210 -5.67 -15.50 -18.72
N ASP A 211 -4.91 -15.28 -19.81
CA ASP A 211 -5.50 -15.09 -21.14
C ASP A 211 -6.19 -16.37 -21.66
N ASN A 212 -5.86 -17.55 -21.09
CA ASN A 212 -6.63 -18.77 -21.30
C ASN A 212 -6.59 -19.71 -20.08
N PRO A 213 -7.62 -19.72 -19.21
CA PRO A 213 -7.66 -20.59 -18.04
C PRO A 213 -7.86 -22.08 -18.37
N PHE A 214 -8.07 -22.42 -19.64
CA PHE A 214 -8.36 -23.77 -20.14
C PHE A 214 -7.50 -24.18 -21.35
N ALA A 215 -6.44 -23.44 -21.69
CA ALA A 215 -5.45 -23.89 -22.70
C ALA A 215 -4.56 -25.00 -22.13
#